data_AF-A0A0N8GK81-F1
#
_entry.id   AF-A0A0N8GK81-F1
#
_cell.length_a   1.000
_cell.length_b   1.000
_cell.length_c   1.000
_cell.angle_alpha   90.00
_cell.angle_beta   90.00
_cell.angle_gamma   90.00
#
_symmetry.space_group_name_H-M   'P 1'
#
loop_
_entity.id
_entity.type
_entity.pdbx_description
1 polymer ?
#
loop_
_entity_poly.entity_id
_entity_poly.type
_entity_poly.pdbx_seq_one_letter_code
_entity_poly.pdbx_strand_id
1 'polypeptide(L)'
;MKRAIITLATAILLAACGLFPSGKSYPLAIRDVRQTLLATQPPMEFFPAEAASALVKRESDTRISWFLVDRQGSGLLTFVAELTEVGPQETRIAITIEPPAGGRHDQVAKGLEENPTVVDFYRSAMAEQLGSKLEKRDFDMAAIQGKMMMAAFATMPKMQENLDKAVEQEHARNRENIDKAYREEAQGSPAYRREDPYSSREPAYGEPMDPATGSAW
;
A
#
# COMPACT_ATOMS: atom_id res chain seq x y z
N MET A 1 57.53 -45.35 19.47
CA MET A 1 57.90 -43.96 19.08
C MET A 1 57.04 -43.53 17.89
N LYS A 2 56.35 -42.38 18.01
CA LYS A 2 55.94 -41.40 16.97
C LYS A 2 54.95 -41.87 15.87
N ARG A 3 53.69 -41.41 15.94
CA ARG A 3 53.05 -40.30 15.14
C ARG A 3 52.55 -40.79 13.75
N ALA A 4 51.38 -40.49 13.19
CA ALA A 4 50.28 -39.53 13.42
C ALA A 4 49.04 -40.10 12.66
N ILE A 5 47.81 -40.14 13.19
CA ILE A 5 46.72 -39.13 13.21
C ILE A 5 46.62 -38.23 11.95
N ILE A 6 45.37 -38.15 11.44
CA ILE A 6 44.71 -37.08 10.66
C ILE A 6 44.53 -37.33 9.15
N THR A 7 43.31 -37.74 8.77
CA THR A 7 42.58 -37.11 7.65
C THR A 7 41.07 -37.14 7.93
N LEU A 8 40.65 -36.20 8.77
CA LEU A 8 39.25 -35.80 8.94
C LEU A 8 39.10 -34.41 8.29
N ALA A 9 37.93 -34.16 7.71
CA ALA A 9 37.38 -32.86 7.35
C ALA A 9 37.77 -32.25 5.99
N THR A 10 36.98 -32.60 4.97
CA THR A 10 36.65 -31.67 3.86
C THR A 10 35.19 -31.84 3.44
N ALA A 11 34.28 -31.66 4.38
CA ALA A 11 32.87 -31.42 4.11
C ALA A 11 32.42 -30.39 5.12
N ILE A 12 32.32 -29.11 4.70
CA ILE A 12 31.58 -27.97 5.29
C ILE A 12 32.28 -26.72 4.70
N LEU A 13 31.87 -26.29 3.50
CA LEU A 13 32.13 -24.93 2.98
C LEU A 13 31.31 -24.60 1.72
N LEU A 14 30.05 -25.05 1.65
CA LEU A 14 29.08 -24.65 0.61
C LEU A 14 27.77 -24.10 1.18
N ALA A 15 27.73 -23.72 2.46
CA ALA A 15 26.58 -23.05 3.07
C ALA A 15 26.69 -21.51 3.04
N ALA A 16 27.57 -20.95 2.21
CA ALA A 16 27.87 -19.52 2.16
C ALA A 16 27.77 -18.97 0.73
N CYS A 17 26.57 -19.04 0.14
CA CYS A 17 26.12 -18.12 -0.90
C CYS A 17 24.60 -18.03 -0.75
N GLY A 18 24.07 -16.84 -0.48
CA GLY A 18 22.63 -16.55 -0.36
C GLY A 18 21.87 -16.73 -1.68
N LEU A 19 21.96 -17.92 -2.27
CA LEU A 19 21.35 -18.32 -3.54
C LEU A 19 19.99 -18.99 -3.36
N PHE A 20 19.58 -19.30 -2.12
CA PHE A 20 18.24 -19.78 -1.86
C PHE A 20 17.30 -18.60 -1.72
N PRO A 21 16.21 -18.52 -2.52
CA PRO A 21 15.23 -17.46 -2.39
C PRO A 21 14.73 -17.41 -0.94
N SER A 22 14.83 -16.22 -0.34
CA SER A 22 14.41 -15.94 1.02
C SER A 22 12.90 -16.20 1.13
N GLY A 23 12.53 -17.36 1.66
CA GLY A 23 11.16 -17.79 1.83
C GLY A 23 10.96 -18.51 3.15
N LYS A 24 9.77 -18.40 3.74
CA LYS A 24 9.41 -19.08 4.98
C LYS A 24 8.94 -20.50 4.65
N SER A 25 9.41 -21.48 5.40
CA SER A 25 9.00 -22.88 5.23
C SER A 25 7.87 -23.21 6.20
N TYR A 26 6.91 -23.99 5.72
CA TYR A 26 5.72 -24.39 6.46
C TYR A 26 5.62 -25.92 6.43
N PRO A 27 5.29 -26.58 7.56
CA PRO A 27 5.17 -28.03 7.66
C PRO A 27 3.83 -28.52 7.06
N LEU A 28 3.60 -28.17 5.80
CA LEU A 28 2.40 -28.50 5.03
C LEU A 28 2.81 -28.96 3.63
N ALA A 29 2.09 -29.93 3.08
CA ALA A 29 2.27 -30.38 1.71
C ALA A 29 1.88 -29.25 0.73
N ILE A 30 2.56 -29.18 -0.42
CA ILE A 30 2.39 -28.09 -1.40
C ILE A 30 0.96 -27.93 -1.89
N ARG A 31 0.22 -29.05 -2.00
CA ARG A 31 -1.20 -29.03 -2.37
C ARG A 31 -2.05 -28.24 -1.37
N ASP A 32 -1.83 -28.49 -0.08
CA ASP A 32 -2.63 -27.88 0.99
C ASP A 32 -2.25 -26.40 1.15
N VAL A 33 -0.96 -26.08 1.04
CA VAL A 33 -0.48 -24.68 0.96
C VAL A 33 -1.15 -23.95 -0.20
N ARG A 34 -1.07 -24.49 -1.41
CA ARG A 34 -1.68 -23.90 -2.60
C ARG A 34 -3.18 -23.66 -2.44
N GLN A 35 -3.91 -24.62 -1.87
CA GLN A 35 -5.34 -24.46 -1.64
C GLN A 35 -5.63 -23.30 -0.67
N THR A 36 -4.89 -23.20 0.43
CA THR A 36 -5.02 -22.08 1.37
C THR A 36 -4.68 -20.75 0.71
N LEU A 37 -3.59 -20.68 -0.07
CA LEU A 37 -3.17 -19.46 -0.76
C LEU A 37 -4.22 -18.98 -1.76
N LEU A 38 -4.79 -19.88 -2.57
CA LEU A 38 -5.83 -19.51 -3.55
C LEU A 38 -7.12 -18.99 -2.89
N ALA A 39 -7.39 -19.39 -1.65
CA ALA A 39 -8.53 -18.91 -0.87
C ALA A 39 -8.23 -17.63 -0.07
N THR A 40 -6.96 -17.20 0.00
CA THR A 40 -6.54 -16.07 0.82
C THR A 40 -6.55 -14.79 0.00
N GLN A 41 -7.17 -13.74 0.55
CA GLN A 41 -7.11 -12.39 -0.01
C GLN A 41 -6.00 -11.57 0.67
N PRO A 42 -5.36 -10.64 -0.07
CA PRO A 42 -4.41 -9.70 0.53
C PRO A 42 -5.10 -8.81 1.58
N PRO A 43 -4.37 -8.35 2.62
CA PRO A 43 -4.90 -7.42 3.62
C PRO A 43 -5.00 -6.01 3.04
N MET A 44 -6.14 -5.70 2.42
CA MET A 44 -6.34 -4.50 1.59
C MET A 44 -6.11 -3.18 2.33
N GLU A 45 -6.30 -3.16 3.66
CA GLU A 45 -6.08 -2.00 4.53
C GLU A 45 -4.64 -1.47 4.54
N PHE A 46 -3.66 -2.26 4.12
CA PHE A 46 -2.24 -1.86 4.09
C PHE A 46 -1.76 -1.41 2.71
N PHE A 47 -2.57 -1.55 1.67
CA PHE A 47 -2.19 -1.25 0.30
C PHE A 47 -2.71 0.13 -0.14
N PRO A 48 -2.31 0.65 -1.32
CA PRO A 48 -2.71 1.98 -1.76
C PRO A 48 -4.22 2.18 -1.69
N ALA A 49 -4.66 3.38 -1.30
CA ALA A 49 -6.07 3.69 -1.06
C ALA A 49 -6.95 3.51 -2.32
N GLU A 50 -6.35 3.55 -3.50
CA GLU A 50 -7.00 3.30 -4.78
C GLU A 50 -7.32 1.82 -5.00
N ALA A 51 -6.67 0.91 -4.27
CA ALA A 51 -6.87 -0.53 -4.39
C ALA A 51 -8.27 -0.92 -3.91
N ALA A 52 -9.07 -1.44 -4.83
CA ALA A 52 -10.46 -1.79 -4.58
C ALA A 52 -10.65 -3.29 -4.34
N SER A 53 -9.87 -4.12 -5.02
CA SER A 53 -9.94 -5.57 -4.91
C SER A 53 -8.64 -6.24 -5.36
N ALA A 54 -8.56 -7.54 -5.14
CA ALA A 54 -7.49 -8.38 -5.66
C ALA A 54 -8.08 -9.56 -6.44
N LEU A 55 -7.49 -9.84 -7.60
CA LEU A 55 -7.77 -11.04 -8.39
C LEU A 55 -6.69 -12.08 -8.11
N VAL A 56 -7.10 -13.24 -7.60
CA VAL A 56 -6.19 -14.36 -7.33
C VAL A 56 -6.12 -15.26 -8.56
N LYS A 57 -4.92 -15.58 -9.01
CA LYS A 57 -4.69 -16.47 -10.14
C LYS A 57 -3.65 -17.51 -9.81
N ARG A 58 -3.95 -18.76 -10.18
CA ARG A 58 -2.97 -19.82 -10.27
C ARG A 58 -2.25 -19.68 -11.61
N GLU A 59 -0.97 -19.32 -11.58
CA GLU A 59 -0.13 -19.26 -12.78
C GLU A 59 0.44 -20.64 -13.11
N SER A 60 0.80 -21.42 -12.08
CA SER A 60 1.27 -22.81 -12.22
C SER A 60 0.98 -23.61 -10.96
N ASP A 61 1.54 -24.82 -10.88
CA ASP A 61 1.48 -25.64 -9.67
C ASP A 61 2.27 -25.07 -8.50
N THR A 62 3.26 -24.24 -8.80
CA THR A 62 4.23 -23.67 -7.87
C THR A 62 4.18 -22.15 -7.83
N ARG A 63 3.30 -21.49 -8.59
CA ARG A 63 3.22 -20.03 -8.67
C ARG A 63 1.78 -19.54 -8.57
N ILE A 64 1.54 -18.63 -7.63
CA ILE A 64 0.24 -17.98 -7.40
C ILE A 64 0.45 -16.47 -7.41
N SER A 65 -0.44 -15.75 -8.07
CA SER A 65 -0.38 -14.30 -8.17
C SER A 65 -1.66 -13.65 -7.62
N TRP A 66 -1.51 -12.50 -6.96
CA TRP A 66 -2.60 -11.62 -6.56
C TRP A 66 -2.44 -10.28 -7.26
N PHE A 67 -3.34 -9.98 -8.19
CA PHE A 67 -3.37 -8.73 -8.93
C PHE A 67 -4.25 -7.73 -8.20
N LEU A 68 -3.64 -6.72 -7.60
CA LEU A 68 -4.37 -5.60 -7.01
C LEU A 68 -4.84 -4.68 -8.14
N VAL A 69 -6.13 -4.37 -8.13
CA VAL A 69 -6.76 -3.50 -9.13
C VAL A 69 -7.48 -2.33 -8.45
N ASP A 70 -7.53 -1.21 -9.16
CA ASP A 70 -8.36 -0.08 -8.74
C ASP A 70 -9.84 -0.31 -9.07
N ARG A 71 -10.70 0.67 -8.73
CA ARG A 71 -12.15 0.62 -9.02
C ARG A 71 -12.48 0.57 -10.51
N GLN A 72 -11.55 0.95 -11.39
CA GLN A 72 -11.70 0.90 -12.85
C GLN A 72 -11.15 -0.41 -13.43
N GLY A 73 -10.60 -1.30 -12.59
CA GLY A 73 -9.98 -2.55 -13.01
C GLY A 73 -8.55 -2.39 -13.52
N SER A 74 -7.93 -1.22 -13.37
CA SER A 74 -6.53 -1.02 -13.75
C SER A 74 -5.61 -1.66 -12.72
N GLY A 75 -4.60 -2.39 -13.19
CA GLY A 75 -3.61 -3.01 -12.32
C GLY A 75 -2.77 -1.97 -11.56
N LEU A 76 -2.62 -2.20 -10.26
CA LEU A 76 -1.80 -1.38 -9.36
C LEU A 76 -0.52 -2.09 -8.98
N LEU A 77 -0.61 -3.37 -8.60
CA LEU A 77 0.50 -4.17 -8.08
C LEU A 77 0.20 -5.65 -8.25
N THR A 78 1.24 -6.47 -8.40
CA THR A 78 1.11 -7.94 -8.38
C THR A 78 1.95 -8.51 -7.25
N PHE A 79 1.33 -9.23 -6.31
CA PHE A 79 2.07 -10.12 -5.42
C PHE A 79 2.23 -11.47 -6.09
N VAL A 80 3.42 -12.05 -6.01
CA VAL A 80 3.70 -13.39 -6.52
C VAL A 80 4.24 -14.25 -5.39
N ALA A 81 3.59 -15.37 -5.14
CA ALA A 81 4.12 -16.43 -4.29
C ALA A 81 4.70 -17.55 -5.15
N GLU A 82 5.97 -17.86 -4.92
CA GLU A 82 6.67 -19.02 -5.44
C GLU A 82 6.73 -20.10 -4.35
N LEU A 83 6.23 -21.29 -4.66
CA LEU A 83 6.12 -22.44 -3.79
C LEU A 83 7.19 -23.46 -4.18
N THR A 84 8.01 -23.88 -3.24
CA THR A 84 9.04 -24.91 -3.44
C THR A 84 8.79 -26.05 -2.47
N GLU A 85 8.65 -27.28 -2.99
CA GLU A 85 8.60 -28.47 -2.14
C GLU A 85 10.00 -28.76 -1.57
N VAL A 86 10.11 -28.73 -0.24
CA VAL A 86 11.36 -29.03 0.48
C VAL A 86 11.36 -30.50 0.93
N GLY A 87 10.17 -31.04 1.17
CA GLY A 87 9.92 -32.46 1.43
C GLY A 87 8.43 -32.78 1.34
N PRO A 88 8.02 -34.06 1.54
CA PRO A 88 6.64 -34.51 1.31
C PRO A 88 5.57 -33.77 2.12
N GLN A 89 5.96 -33.16 3.24
CA GLN A 89 5.09 -32.36 4.11
C GLN A 89 5.72 -31.01 4.47
N GLU A 90 6.59 -30.49 3.61
CA GLU A 90 7.23 -29.20 3.85
C GLU A 90 7.29 -28.39 2.56
N THR A 91 6.74 -27.17 2.61
CA THR A 91 6.71 -26.25 1.49
C THR A 91 7.30 -24.91 1.91
N ARG A 92 8.25 -24.42 1.11
CA ARG A 92 8.78 -23.07 1.23
C ARG A 92 8.01 -22.11 0.34
N ILE A 93 7.71 -20.93 0.87
CA ILE A 93 7.00 -19.86 0.16
C ILE A 93 7.89 -18.63 0.13
N ALA A 94 8.22 -18.16 -1.08
CA ALA A 94 8.88 -16.88 -1.30
C ALA A 94 7.88 -15.90 -1.94
N ILE A 95 7.84 -14.67 -1.45
CA ILE A 95 6.92 -13.64 -1.94
C ILE A 95 7.71 -12.53 -2.59
N THR A 96 7.36 -12.20 -3.83
CA THR A 96 7.86 -11.05 -4.57
C THR A 96 6.73 -10.11 -4.92
N ILE A 97 7.10 -8.88 -5.26
CA ILE A 97 6.18 -7.85 -5.73
C ILE A 97 6.65 -7.47 -7.13
N GLU A 98 5.74 -7.59 -8.08
CA GLU A 98 5.97 -7.27 -9.49
C GLU A 98 5.06 -6.10 -9.90
N PRO A 99 5.48 -5.25 -10.84
CA PRO A 99 4.59 -4.28 -11.47
C PRO A 99 3.41 -4.99 -12.16
N PRO A 100 2.25 -4.32 -12.30
CA PRO A 100 1.13 -4.88 -13.05
C PRO A 100 1.50 -5.04 -14.52
N ALA A 101 0.84 -5.97 -15.20
CA ALA A 101 0.92 -6.04 -16.65
C ALA A 101 0.23 -4.82 -17.30
N GLY A 102 0.69 -4.40 -18.48
CA GLY A 102 0.05 -3.36 -19.29
C GLY A 102 0.64 -1.96 -19.09
N GLY A 103 -0.16 -0.92 -19.39
CA GLY A 103 0.33 0.45 -19.63
C GLY A 103 0.93 1.17 -18.42
N ARG A 104 0.75 0.67 -17.19
CA ARG A 104 1.32 1.26 -15.97
C ARG A 104 2.60 0.56 -15.50
N HIS A 105 3.06 -0.47 -16.23
CA HIS A 105 4.18 -1.31 -15.82
C HIS A 105 5.42 -0.50 -15.44
N ASP A 106 5.94 0.33 -16.37
CA ASP A 106 7.19 1.07 -16.17
C ASP A 106 7.10 2.08 -15.03
N GLN A 107 5.96 2.77 -14.91
CA GLN A 107 5.71 3.73 -13.85
C GLN A 107 5.72 3.04 -12.48
N VAL A 108 5.02 1.91 -12.35
CA VAL A 108 4.97 1.15 -11.10
C VAL A 108 6.32 0.50 -10.81
N ALA A 109 6.99 -0.06 -11.81
CA ALA A 109 8.32 -0.68 -11.66
C ALA A 109 9.31 0.32 -11.05
N LYS A 110 9.38 1.52 -11.63
CA LYS A 110 10.18 2.63 -11.09
C LYS A 110 9.77 2.99 -9.65
N GLY A 111 8.46 3.05 -9.38
CA GLY A 111 7.94 3.29 -8.03
C GLY A 111 8.38 2.23 -7.01
N LEU A 112 8.44 0.95 -7.39
CA LEU A 112 8.91 -0.12 -6.53
C LEU A 112 10.41 -0.02 -6.26
N GLU A 113 11.20 0.32 -7.28
CA GLU A 113 12.65 0.53 -7.16
C GLU A 113 13.01 1.72 -6.27
N GLU A 114 12.28 2.83 -6.41
CA GLU A 114 12.52 4.06 -5.65
C GLU A 114 12.08 3.98 -4.19
N ASN A 115 11.19 3.04 -3.82
CA ASN A 115 10.60 2.97 -2.50
C ASN A 115 10.75 1.56 -1.88
N PRO A 116 11.98 1.04 -1.71
CA PRO A 116 12.22 -0.33 -1.26
C PRO A 116 11.66 -0.60 0.14
N THR A 117 11.59 0.41 1.01
CA THR A 117 10.99 0.28 2.35
C THR A 117 9.48 0.02 2.29
N VAL A 118 8.78 0.63 1.32
CA VAL A 118 7.34 0.39 1.10
C VAL A 118 7.13 -1.01 0.53
N VAL A 119 7.98 -1.44 -0.42
CA VAL A 119 7.98 -2.81 -0.95
C VAL A 119 8.19 -3.83 0.18
N ASP A 120 9.17 -3.59 1.06
CA ASP A 120 9.46 -4.41 2.23
C ASP A 120 8.25 -4.53 3.17
N PHE A 121 7.56 -3.41 3.41
CA PHE A 121 6.34 -3.39 4.23
C PHE A 121 5.21 -4.20 3.58
N TYR A 122 4.89 -3.93 2.31
CA TYR A 122 3.85 -4.65 1.58
C TYR A 122 4.14 -6.16 1.50
N ARG A 123 5.39 -6.54 1.25
CA ARG A 123 5.82 -7.95 1.24
C ARG A 123 5.63 -8.58 2.62
N SER A 124 5.96 -7.86 3.69
CA SER A 124 5.80 -8.35 5.06
C SER A 124 4.32 -8.50 5.46
N ALA A 125 3.47 -7.55 5.08
CA ALA A 125 2.02 -7.63 5.28
C ALA A 125 1.40 -8.83 4.55
N MET A 126 1.78 -9.04 3.29
CA MET A 126 1.32 -10.21 2.54
C MET A 126 1.87 -11.53 3.13
N ALA A 127 3.14 -11.56 3.55
CA ALA A 127 3.73 -12.73 4.20
C ALA A 127 3.03 -13.10 5.50
N GLU A 128 2.68 -12.10 6.31
CA GLU A 128 1.95 -12.29 7.57
C GLU A 128 0.50 -12.74 7.33
N GLN A 129 -0.17 -12.21 6.31
CA GLN A 129 -1.49 -12.69 5.90
C GLN A 129 -1.45 -14.16 5.49
N LEU A 130 -0.51 -14.55 4.63
CA LEU A 130 -0.38 -15.95 4.22
C LEU A 130 0.02 -16.84 5.41
N GLY A 131 0.98 -16.40 6.21
CA GLY A 131 1.48 -17.12 7.38
C GLY A 131 0.39 -17.37 8.41
N SER A 132 -0.39 -16.36 8.76
CA SER A 132 -1.51 -16.49 9.71
C SER A 132 -2.58 -17.46 9.23
N LYS A 133 -2.94 -17.46 7.94
CA LYS A 133 -3.88 -18.43 7.37
C LYS A 133 -3.34 -19.86 7.35
N LEU A 134 -2.08 -20.04 7.00
CA LEU A 134 -1.43 -21.37 7.00
C LEU A 134 -1.28 -21.94 8.42
N GLU A 135 -0.95 -21.08 9.39
CA GLU A 135 -0.77 -21.43 10.80
C GLU A 135 -2.09 -21.43 11.60
N LYS A 136 -3.21 -21.09 10.95
CA LYS A 136 -4.55 -21.01 11.56
C LYS A 136 -4.61 -20.10 12.79
N ARG A 137 -3.95 -18.95 12.70
CA ARG A 137 -3.93 -17.91 13.75
C ARG A 137 -4.44 -16.59 13.20
N ASP A 138 -4.68 -15.65 14.10
CA ASP A 138 -5.00 -14.28 13.73
C ASP A 138 -3.76 -13.56 13.16
N PHE A 139 -4.03 -12.52 12.37
CA PHE A 139 -3.02 -11.64 11.80
C PHE A 139 -2.29 -10.90 12.93
N ASP A 140 -0.97 -11.02 12.97
CA ASP A 140 -0.14 -10.36 13.98
C ASP A 140 0.36 -8.99 13.47
N MET A 141 -0.29 -7.93 13.93
CA MET A 141 0.11 -6.56 13.63
C MET A 141 1.53 -6.24 14.11
N ALA A 142 1.97 -6.83 15.22
CA ALA A 142 3.30 -6.57 15.77
C ALA A 142 4.40 -7.10 14.83
N ALA A 143 4.12 -8.18 14.08
CA ALA A 143 5.04 -8.74 13.10
C ALA A 143 5.36 -7.77 11.95
N ILE A 144 4.45 -6.85 11.62
CA ILE A 144 4.62 -5.91 10.50
C ILE A 144 4.87 -4.46 10.95
N GLN A 145 4.62 -4.13 12.23
CA GLN A 145 4.63 -2.76 12.75
C GLN A 145 5.95 -2.03 12.48
N GLY A 146 7.09 -2.70 12.69
CA GLY A 146 8.40 -2.09 12.44
C GLY A 146 8.60 -1.71 10.96
N LYS A 147 8.18 -2.57 10.03
CA LYS A 147 8.26 -2.30 8.59
C LYS A 147 7.27 -1.22 8.16
N MET A 148 6.07 -1.23 8.74
CA MET A 148 5.06 -0.19 8.53
C MET A 148 5.58 1.19 8.93
N MET A 149 6.17 1.30 10.12
CA MET A 149 6.75 2.56 10.61
C MET A 149 7.89 3.05 9.72
N MET A 150 8.78 2.16 9.30
CA MET A 150 9.87 2.52 8.37
C MET A 150 9.33 2.98 7.02
N ALA A 151 8.29 2.34 6.49
CA ALA A 151 7.65 2.74 5.24
C ALA A 151 7.01 4.13 5.37
N ALA A 152 6.33 4.40 6.50
CA ALA A 152 5.78 5.71 6.79
C ALA A 152 6.87 6.79 6.84
N PHE A 153 7.99 6.55 7.53
CA PHE A 153 9.10 7.50 7.57
C PHE A 153 9.72 7.74 6.18
N ALA A 154 9.83 6.70 5.36
CA ALA A 154 10.39 6.82 4.01
C ALA A 154 9.51 7.68 3.07
N THR A 155 8.19 7.76 3.31
CA THR A 155 7.26 8.54 2.49
C THR A 155 7.03 9.97 3.00
N MET A 156 7.42 10.30 4.24
CA MET A 156 7.23 11.65 4.81
C MET A 156 7.82 12.79 3.96
N PRO A 157 9.03 12.70 3.40
CA PRO A 157 9.58 13.79 2.58
C PRO A 157 8.72 14.08 1.33
N LYS A 158 8.26 13.02 0.65
CA LYS A 158 7.36 13.17 -0.51
C LYS A 158 6.01 13.77 -0.11
N MET A 159 5.51 13.44 1.08
CA MET A 159 4.29 14.05 1.62
C MET A 159 4.47 15.54 1.88
N GLN A 160 5.62 15.96 2.44
CA GLN A 160 5.95 17.38 2.62
C GLN A 160 6.04 18.11 1.29
N GLU A 161 6.76 17.57 0.31
CA GLU A 161 6.85 18.16 -1.03
C GLU A 161 5.48 18.29 -1.73
N ASN A 162 4.59 17.30 -1.53
CA ASN A 162 3.25 17.35 -2.09
C ASN A 162 2.36 18.38 -1.38
N LEU A 163 2.50 18.55 -0.08
CA LEU A 163 1.81 19.59 0.69
C LEU A 163 2.28 20.98 0.27
N ASP A 164 3.59 21.19 0.15
CA ASP A 164 4.16 22.47 -0.30
C ASP A 164 3.65 22.83 -1.70
N LYS A 165 3.66 21.88 -2.65
CA LYS A 165 3.10 22.08 -3.99
C LYS A 165 1.60 22.36 -3.97
N ALA A 166 0.83 21.71 -3.09
CA ALA A 166 -0.60 21.95 -2.97
C ALA A 166 -0.87 23.37 -2.43
N VAL A 167 -0.12 23.81 -1.42
CA VAL A 167 -0.19 25.16 -0.87
C VAL A 167 0.22 26.21 -1.91
N GLU A 168 1.28 25.96 -2.69
CA GLU A 168 1.67 26.84 -3.80
C GLU A 168 0.58 26.96 -4.88
N GLN A 169 -0.04 25.85 -5.26
CA GLN A 169 -1.15 25.84 -6.22
C GLN A 169 -2.38 26.55 -5.66
N GLU A 170 -2.70 26.39 -4.39
CA GLU A 170 -3.78 27.11 -3.73
C GLU A 170 -3.50 28.61 -3.70
N HIS A 171 -2.29 29.03 -3.33
CA HIS A 171 -1.88 30.43 -3.37
C HIS A 171 -1.96 31.02 -4.79
N ALA A 172 -1.55 30.27 -5.81
CA ALA A 172 -1.69 30.69 -7.20
C ALA A 172 -3.17 30.90 -7.59
N ARG A 173 -4.04 29.94 -7.29
CA ARG A 173 -5.49 30.06 -7.53
C ARG A 173 -6.11 31.21 -6.76
N ASN A 174 -5.70 31.41 -5.52
CA ASN A 174 -6.20 32.51 -4.70
C ASN A 174 -5.79 33.86 -5.28
N ARG A 175 -4.54 34.01 -5.74
CA ARG A 175 -4.08 35.21 -6.46
C ARG A 175 -4.88 35.44 -7.74
N GLU A 176 -5.10 34.40 -8.55
CA GLU A 176 -5.91 34.51 -9.77
C GLU A 176 -7.36 34.93 -9.48
N ASN A 177 -7.97 34.38 -8.41
CA ASN A 177 -9.31 34.76 -7.98
C ASN A 177 -9.38 36.21 -7.48
N ILE A 178 -8.37 36.65 -6.74
CA ILE A 178 -8.24 38.03 -6.26
C ILE A 178 -8.04 38.98 -7.45
N ASP A 179 -7.13 38.68 -8.38
CA ASP A 179 -6.87 39.47 -9.58
C ASP A 179 -8.09 39.53 -10.52
N LYS A 180 -8.89 38.47 -10.56
CA LYS A 180 -10.17 38.44 -11.27
C LYS A 180 -11.19 39.35 -10.57
N ALA A 181 -11.36 39.24 -9.26
CA ALA A 181 -12.26 40.09 -8.49
C ALA A 181 -11.91 41.57 -8.63
N TYR A 182 -10.62 41.94 -8.54
CA TYR A 182 -10.18 43.32 -8.75
C TYR A 182 -10.42 43.81 -10.18
N ARG A 183 -10.27 42.97 -11.21
CA ARG A 183 -10.60 43.33 -12.60
C ARG A 183 -12.09 43.54 -12.79
N GLU A 184 -12.92 42.70 -12.18
CA GLU A 184 -14.39 42.84 -12.23
C GLU A 184 -14.88 44.07 -11.47
N GLU A 185 -14.22 44.44 -10.36
CA GLU A 185 -14.48 45.67 -9.61
C GLU A 185 -14.03 46.92 -10.41
N ALA A 186 -12.84 46.89 -11.01
CA ALA A 186 -12.30 47.99 -11.80
C ALA A 186 -13.05 48.21 -13.13
N GLN A 187 -13.67 47.17 -13.69
CA GLN A 187 -14.53 47.26 -14.89
C GLN A 187 -15.95 47.75 -14.56
N GLY A 188 -16.26 48.03 -13.28
CA GLY A 188 -17.55 48.55 -12.87
C GLY A 188 -18.66 47.53 -13.05
N SER A 189 -18.64 46.47 -12.24
CA SER A 189 -19.72 45.48 -12.25
C SER A 189 -21.09 46.15 -11.99
N PRO A 190 -22.12 45.98 -12.85
CA PRO A 190 -23.41 46.67 -12.77
C PRO A 190 -24.36 46.11 -11.69
N ALA A 191 -23.83 45.51 -10.63
CA ALA A 191 -24.62 44.75 -9.65
C ALA A 191 -25.21 45.58 -8.49
N TYR A 192 -24.90 46.88 -8.39
CA TYR A 192 -25.54 47.80 -7.44
C TYR A 192 -26.46 48.79 -8.15
N ARG A 193 -27.47 48.28 -8.85
CA ARG A 193 -28.69 49.04 -9.11
C ARG A 193 -29.91 48.21 -8.72
N ARG A 194 -30.17 48.15 -7.41
CA ARG A 194 -31.51 47.95 -6.88
C ARG A 194 -31.72 48.97 -5.77
N GLU A 195 -32.45 50.02 -6.12
CA GLU A 195 -33.11 50.88 -5.16
C GLU A 195 -34.16 50.03 -4.44
N ASP A 196 -34.05 49.92 -3.12
CA ASP A 196 -35.20 49.73 -2.25
C ASP A 196 -35.03 50.66 -1.05
N PRO A 197 -35.71 51.81 -1.03
CA PRO A 197 -35.81 52.63 0.17
C PRO A 197 -36.88 52.01 1.08
N TYR A 198 -36.54 51.78 2.34
CA TYR A 198 -37.39 51.23 3.42
C TYR A 198 -37.48 49.69 3.51
N SER A 199 -36.64 49.08 4.35
CA SER A 199 -37.18 48.47 5.57
C SER A 199 -36.09 48.33 6.64
N SER A 200 -36.30 49.02 7.74
CA SER A 200 -35.54 48.88 8.98
C SER A 200 -35.95 47.58 9.66
N ARG A 201 -35.01 46.68 9.90
CA ARG A 201 -35.07 45.72 11.01
C ARG A 201 -33.66 45.44 11.49
N GLU A 202 -33.33 46.02 12.64
CA GLU A 202 -32.14 45.69 13.42
C GLU A 202 -32.11 44.17 13.67
N PRO A 203 -30.96 43.48 13.51
CA PRO A 203 -30.82 42.14 14.04
C PRO A 203 -30.73 42.25 15.57
N ALA A 204 -31.78 41.76 16.24
CA ALA A 204 -31.78 41.56 17.67
C ALA A 204 -30.63 40.60 18.04
N TYR A 205 -29.74 41.08 18.91
CA TYR A 205 -28.77 40.24 19.59
C TYR A 205 -29.51 39.17 20.42
N GLY A 206 -29.23 37.90 20.12
CA GLY A 206 -29.52 36.78 20.99
C GLY A 206 -30.72 35.93 20.58
N GLU A 207 -30.46 34.89 19.78
CA GLU A 207 -31.16 33.61 19.93
C GLU A 207 -30.14 32.45 19.83
N PRO A 208 -30.32 31.38 20.62
CA PRO A 208 -29.31 30.36 20.88
C PRO A 208 -29.12 29.42 19.68
N MET A 209 -27.89 28.91 19.52
CA MET A 209 -27.64 27.75 18.66
C MET A 209 -28.51 26.57 19.14
N ASP A 210 -29.40 26.10 18.28
CA ASP A 210 -30.12 24.84 18.46
C ASP A 210 -29.19 23.67 18.09
N PRO A 211 -28.81 22.79 19.03
CA PRO A 211 -27.99 21.63 18.76
C PRO A 211 -28.90 20.44 18.44
N ALA A 212 -29.47 20.39 17.24
CA ALA A 212 -30.33 19.27 16.86
C ALA A 212 -30.38 18.99 15.35
N THR A 213 -29.28 18.49 14.79
CA THR A 213 -29.35 17.54 13.66
C THR A 213 -28.37 16.39 13.88
N GLY A 214 -28.67 15.60 14.92
CA GLY A 214 -28.35 14.19 14.91
C GLY A 214 -29.45 13.40 14.19
N SER A 215 -29.07 12.22 13.69
CA SER A 215 -29.90 11.15 13.10
C SER A 215 -30.29 11.36 11.62
N ALA A 216 -30.21 10.37 10.72
CA ALA A 216 -29.79 8.97 10.81
C ALA A 216 -29.69 8.36 9.39
N TRP A 217 -29.00 7.21 9.35
CA TRP A 217 -28.92 6.16 8.31
C TRP A 217 -27.95 6.38 7.16
#